data_AF-A0A8B8HJS0-F1
#
_entry.id   AF-A0A8B8HJS0-F1
#
_cell.length_a   1.000
_cell.length_b   1.000
_cell.length_c   1.000
_cell.angle_alpha   90.00
_cell.angle_beta   90.00
_cell.angle_gamma   90.00
#
_symmetry.space_group_name_H-M   'P 1'
#
loop_
_entity.id
_entity.type
_entity.pdbx_description
1 polymer ?
#
loop_
_entity_poly.entity_id
_entity_poly.type
_entity_poly.pdbx_seq_one_letter_code
_entity_poly.pdbx_strand_id
1 'polypeptide(L)'
;YSQIFNVLATIIWSYSHIFIICVSLYLTSVLKQINKSIISHDGQHLPVSRWRKLREDYNRATRLVRSFDDAINSIVFTSFASNLYFICLQLYYLLKFFNGYELSIYVTFSLMFVLSRSLAVSLTAAQVHSASLVAAPSLYNVPSSSYGTEVQRFLEQIHGDTVALTGLNFFYITKELVLSVVGTIVTYELVLLQFNQ
;
A
#
# COMPACT_ATOMS: atom_id res chain seq x y z
N TYR A 1 -6.31 -15.81 -32.59
CA TYR A 1 -6.58 -14.45 -32.06
C TYR A 1 -6.91 -14.46 -30.56
N SER A 2 -7.92 -15.20 -30.08
CA SER A 2 -8.30 -15.21 -28.65
C SER A 2 -7.18 -15.64 -27.69
N GLN A 3 -6.44 -16.72 -28.00
CA GLN A 3 -5.34 -17.18 -27.13
C GLN A 3 -4.18 -16.18 -27.02
N ILE A 4 -3.82 -15.51 -28.13
CA ILE A 4 -2.76 -14.49 -28.14
C ILE A 4 -3.16 -13.30 -27.27
N PHE A 5 -4.42 -12.85 -27.37
CA PHE A 5 -4.93 -11.77 -26.54
C PHE A 5 -4.88 -12.10 -25.04
N ASN A 6 -5.27 -13.32 -24.66
CA ASN A 6 -5.20 -13.77 -23.27
C ASN A 6 -3.76 -13.80 -22.72
N VAL A 7 -2.80 -14.26 -23.53
CA VAL A 7 -1.38 -14.27 -23.17
C VAL A 7 -0.88 -12.83 -22.98
N LEU A 8 -1.18 -11.93 -23.91
CA LEU A 8 -0.81 -10.52 -23.81
C LEU A 8 -1.43 -9.85 -22.58
N ALA A 9 -2.72 -10.10 -22.30
CA ALA A 9 -3.40 -9.59 -21.12
C ALA A 9 -2.72 -10.08 -19.83
N THR A 10 -2.33 -11.35 -19.78
CA THR A 10 -1.64 -11.94 -18.62
C THR A 10 -0.26 -11.33 -18.40
N ILE A 11 0.48 -11.08 -19.49
CA ILE A 11 1.79 -10.42 -19.44
C ILE A 11 1.63 -8.97 -18.94
N ILE A 12 0.69 -8.21 -19.52
CA ILE A 12 0.43 -6.81 -19.12
C ILE A 12 0.05 -6.76 -17.65
N TRP A 13 -0.84 -7.63 -17.19
CA TRP A 13 -1.26 -7.70 -15.80
C TRP A 13 -0.09 -8.02 -14.86
N SER A 14 0.75 -8.98 -15.23
CA SER A 14 1.92 -9.38 -14.46
C SER A 14 2.96 -8.26 -14.38
N TYR A 15 3.16 -7.53 -15.50
CA TYR A 15 4.02 -6.37 -15.58
C TYR A 15 3.52 -5.24 -14.69
N SER A 16 2.23 -4.90 -14.74
CA SER A 16 1.63 -3.87 -13.88
C SER A 16 1.87 -4.15 -12.40
N HIS A 17 1.74 -5.40 -11.95
CA HIS A 17 2.02 -5.76 -10.56
C HIS A 17 3.48 -5.54 -10.16
N ILE A 18 4.42 -6.00 -10.98
CA ILE A 18 5.85 -5.82 -10.70
C ILE A 18 6.20 -4.33 -10.72
N PHE A 19 5.65 -3.58 -11.67
CA PHE A 19 5.85 -2.14 -11.78
C PHE A 19 5.36 -1.39 -10.52
N ILE A 20 4.15 -1.68 -10.04
CA ILE A 20 3.62 -1.08 -8.81
C ILE A 20 4.53 -1.42 -7.61
N ILE A 21 4.98 -2.68 -7.48
CA ILE A 21 5.90 -3.09 -6.42
C ILE A 21 7.20 -2.29 -6.49
N CYS A 22 7.82 -2.18 -7.68
CA CYS A 22 9.07 -1.46 -7.87
C CYS A 22 8.94 0.03 -7.49
N VAL A 23 7.88 0.69 -7.95
CA VAL A 23 7.61 2.10 -7.61
C VAL A 23 7.39 2.25 -6.09
N SER A 24 6.58 1.37 -5.50
CA SER A 24 6.29 1.39 -4.06
C SER A 24 7.55 1.20 -3.22
N LEU A 25 8.43 0.27 -3.60
CA LEU A 25 9.71 0.04 -2.93
C LEU A 25 10.65 1.24 -3.07
N TYR A 26 10.73 1.83 -4.26
CA TYR A 26 11.53 3.04 -4.50
C TYR A 26 11.06 4.20 -3.61
N LEU A 27 9.78 4.53 -3.63
CA LEU A 27 9.20 5.61 -2.81
C LEU A 27 9.38 5.34 -1.31
N THR A 28 9.16 4.10 -0.89
CA THR A 28 9.39 3.67 0.49
C THR A 28 10.87 3.86 0.89
N SER A 29 11.82 3.55 -0.01
CA SER A 29 13.25 3.72 0.24
C SER A 29 13.61 5.20 0.43
N VAL A 30 13.08 6.09 -0.41
CA VAL A 30 13.27 7.55 -0.30
C VAL A 30 12.76 8.05 1.06
N LEU A 31 11.53 7.67 1.45
CA LEU A 31 10.97 8.05 2.75
C LEU A 31 11.81 7.50 3.91
N LYS A 32 12.24 6.23 3.85
CA LYS A 32 13.12 5.63 4.86
C LYS A 32 14.46 6.34 4.99
N GLN A 33 15.02 6.84 3.89
CA GLN A 33 16.26 7.62 3.92
C GLN A 33 16.08 8.94 4.67
N ILE A 34 14.97 9.66 4.42
CA ILE A 34 14.64 10.88 5.16
C ILE A 34 14.40 10.56 6.64
N ASN A 35 13.62 9.52 6.94
CA ASN A 35 13.36 9.09 8.32
C ASN A 35 14.64 8.73 9.07
N LYS A 36 15.58 8.03 8.42
CA LYS A 36 16.89 7.70 9.02
C LYS A 36 17.66 8.98 9.39
N SER A 37 17.60 10.01 8.54
CA SER A 37 18.20 11.30 8.84
C SER A 37 17.51 12.03 9.99
N ILE A 38 16.19 11.92 10.13
CA ILE A 38 15.44 12.52 11.24
C ILE A 38 15.76 11.78 12.55
N ILE A 39 15.69 10.45 12.55
CA ILE A 39 15.93 9.59 13.72
C ILE A 39 17.39 9.70 14.21
N SER A 40 18.37 9.89 13.33
CA SER A 40 19.77 10.05 13.76
C SER A 40 20.02 11.31 14.61
N HIS A 41 19.08 12.23 14.63
CA HIS A 41 19.12 13.46 15.41
C HIS A 41 18.11 13.46 16.57
N ASP A 42 17.53 12.30 16.88
CA ASP A 42 16.59 12.14 17.99
C ASP A 42 17.29 12.47 19.33
N GLY A 43 16.59 13.22 20.18
CA GLY A 43 17.09 13.68 21.48
C GLY A 43 18.19 14.75 21.47
N GLN A 44 18.66 15.21 20.31
CA GLN A 44 19.67 16.27 20.21
C GLN A 44 19.03 17.67 20.18
N HIS A 45 19.76 18.68 20.65
CA HIS A 45 19.38 20.09 20.47
C HIS A 45 19.72 20.54 19.05
N LEU A 46 18.71 20.57 18.16
CA LEU A 46 18.87 21.07 16.80
C LEU A 46 18.44 22.53 16.69
N PRO A 47 19.21 23.37 15.99
CA PRO A 47 18.76 24.72 15.67
C PRO A 47 17.56 24.67 14.72
N VAL A 48 16.71 25.70 14.78
CA VAL A 48 15.49 25.83 13.96
C VAL A 48 15.78 25.72 12.46
N SER A 49 16.92 26.23 11.99
CA SER A 49 17.35 26.13 10.59
C SER A 49 17.49 24.67 10.11
N ARG A 50 17.89 23.76 11.00
CA ARG A 50 18.07 22.34 10.68
C ARG A 50 16.73 21.60 10.66
N TRP A 51 15.82 21.92 11.58
CA TRP A 51 14.44 21.42 11.53
C TRP A 51 13.72 21.83 10.25
N ARG A 52 13.88 23.10 9.86
CA ARG A 52 13.35 23.60 8.59
C ARG A 52 13.90 22.82 7.41
N LYS A 53 15.21 22.56 7.36
CA LYS A 53 15.82 21.75 6.30
C LYS A 53 15.27 20.32 6.25
N LEU A 54 15.15 19.65 7.40
CA LEU A 54 14.57 18.30 7.47
C LEU A 54 13.12 18.26 6.97
N ARG A 55 12.32 19.28 7.32
CA ARG A 55 10.96 19.43 6.83
C ARG A 55 10.91 19.70 5.33
N GLU A 56 11.80 20.54 4.80
CA GLU A 56 11.91 20.79 3.35
C GLU A 56 12.30 19.52 2.58
N ASP A 57 13.22 18.70 3.11
CA ASP A 57 13.61 17.42 2.54
C ASP A 57 12.45 16.41 2.57
N TYR A 58 11.72 16.33 3.69
CA TYR A 58 10.49 15.55 3.77
C TYR A 58 9.43 16.02 2.76
N ASN A 59 9.22 17.32 2.64
CA ASN A 59 8.27 17.90 1.68
C ASN A 59 8.66 17.62 0.22
N ARG A 60 9.96 17.45 -0.08
CA ARG A 60 10.40 17.01 -1.42
C ARG A 60 10.07 15.53 -1.63
N ALA A 61 10.30 14.69 -0.63
CA ALA A 61 9.97 13.26 -0.69
C ALA A 61 8.46 13.03 -0.83
N THR A 62 7.61 13.74 -0.08
CA THR A 62 6.15 13.58 -0.18
C THR A 62 5.60 14.10 -1.50
N ARG A 63 6.14 15.20 -2.05
CA ARG A 63 5.82 15.66 -3.41
C ARG A 63 6.19 14.63 -4.47
N LEU A 64 7.33 13.94 -4.30
CA LEU A 64 7.72 12.86 -5.20
C LEU A 64 6.71 11.70 -5.16
N VAL A 65 6.28 11.29 -3.96
CA VAL A 65 5.24 10.26 -3.80
C VAL A 65 3.97 10.65 -4.55
N ARG A 66 3.49 11.89 -4.38
CA ARG A 66 2.28 12.38 -5.09
C ARG A 66 2.46 12.40 -6.60
N SER A 67 3.59 12.89 -7.09
CA SER A 67 3.85 12.92 -8.53
C SER A 67 3.85 11.52 -9.15
N PHE A 68 4.35 10.51 -8.45
CA PHE A 68 4.25 9.13 -8.90
C PHE A 68 2.82 8.62 -8.79
N ASP A 69 2.14 8.89 -7.68
CA ASP A 69 0.76 8.49 -7.47
C ASP A 69 -0.15 9.02 -8.61
N ASP A 70 -0.07 10.31 -8.94
CA ASP A 70 -0.83 10.92 -10.03
C ASP A 70 -0.60 10.21 -11.38
N ALA A 71 0.61 9.71 -11.62
CA ALA A 71 0.97 9.01 -12.85
C ALA A 71 0.49 7.55 -12.88
N ILE A 72 0.42 6.87 -11.72
CA ILE A 72 0.16 5.43 -11.65
C ILE A 72 -1.19 5.07 -11.03
N ASN A 73 -1.95 6.02 -10.49
CA ASN A 73 -3.19 5.78 -9.73
C ASN A 73 -4.22 4.95 -10.53
N SER A 74 -4.26 5.09 -11.85
CA SER A 74 -5.17 4.37 -12.74
C SER A 74 -4.74 2.91 -12.92
N ILE A 75 -3.43 2.68 -13.01
CA ILE A 75 -2.84 1.33 -13.07
C ILE A 75 -3.05 0.62 -11.75
N VAL A 76 -2.83 1.33 -10.63
CA VAL A 76 -3.06 0.85 -9.27
C VAL A 76 -4.53 0.47 -9.09
N PHE A 77 -5.47 1.35 -9.44
CA PHE A 77 -6.91 1.06 -9.35
C PHE A 77 -7.28 -0.19 -10.14
N THR A 78 -6.86 -0.25 -11.41
CA THR A 78 -7.17 -1.39 -12.29
C THR A 78 -6.59 -2.69 -11.75
N SER A 79 -5.38 -2.66 -11.20
CA SER A 79 -4.74 -3.81 -10.56
C SER A 79 -5.53 -4.32 -9.35
N PHE A 80 -5.91 -3.42 -8.44
CA PHE A 80 -6.70 -3.79 -7.25
C PHE A 80 -8.09 -4.30 -7.61
N ALA A 81 -8.79 -3.64 -8.54
CA ALA A 81 -10.10 -4.08 -9.01
C ALA A 81 -10.03 -5.47 -9.66
N SER A 82 -9.03 -5.71 -10.50
CA SER A 82 -8.83 -7.01 -11.16
C SER A 82 -8.50 -8.10 -10.13
N ASN A 83 -7.60 -7.82 -9.20
CA ASN A 83 -7.24 -8.75 -8.13
C ASN A 83 -8.45 -9.13 -7.27
N LEU A 84 -9.24 -8.13 -6.85
CA LEU A 84 -10.45 -8.36 -6.07
C LEU A 84 -11.45 -9.23 -6.84
N TYR A 85 -11.70 -8.90 -8.12
CA TYR A 85 -12.57 -9.69 -8.98
C TYR A 85 -12.13 -11.16 -9.08
N PHE A 86 -10.84 -11.41 -9.35
CA PHE A 86 -10.32 -12.78 -9.44
C PHE A 86 -10.40 -13.54 -8.13
N ILE A 87 -10.07 -12.88 -7.00
CA ILE A 87 -10.16 -13.50 -5.66
C ILE A 87 -11.60 -13.90 -5.36
N CYS A 88 -12.56 -12.99 -5.51
CA CYS A 88 -13.97 -13.28 -5.24
C CYS A 88 -14.52 -14.38 -6.17
N LEU A 89 -14.16 -14.36 -7.46
CA LEU A 89 -14.59 -15.37 -8.41
C LEU A 89 -14.02 -16.76 -8.10
N GLN A 90 -12.74 -16.84 -7.74
CA GLN A 90 -12.08 -18.11 -7.39
C GLN A 90 -12.61 -18.66 -6.06
N LEU A 91 -12.89 -17.81 -5.08
CA LEU A 91 -13.54 -18.20 -3.82
C LEU A 91 -14.93 -18.78 -4.06
N TYR A 92 -15.76 -18.11 -4.88
CA TYR A 92 -17.07 -18.63 -5.27
C TYR A 92 -16.99 -20.04 -5.89
N TYR A 93 -16.04 -20.26 -6.81
CA TYR A 93 -15.87 -21.58 -7.42
C TYR A 93 -15.34 -22.62 -6.43
N LEU A 94 -14.44 -22.24 -5.53
CA LEU A 94 -13.93 -23.12 -4.48
C LEU A 94 -15.08 -23.63 -3.60
N LEU A 95 -16.00 -22.74 -3.19
CA LEU A 95 -17.18 -23.11 -2.40
C LEU A 95 -18.15 -24.00 -3.16
N LYS A 96 -18.37 -23.73 -4.46
CA LYS A 96 -19.32 -24.48 -5.29
C LYS A 96 -18.85 -25.90 -5.64
N PHE A 97 -17.54 -26.09 -5.84
CA PHE A 97 -16.97 -27.35 -6.33
C PHE A 97 -16.30 -28.20 -5.24
N PHE A 98 -16.69 -28.02 -3.97
CA PHE A 98 -16.12 -28.75 -2.83
C PHE A 98 -16.12 -30.28 -2.99
N ASN A 99 -16.98 -30.84 -3.86
CA ASN A 99 -17.13 -32.27 -4.10
C ASN A 99 -16.28 -32.86 -5.26
N GLY A 100 -15.55 -32.04 -6.04
CA GLY A 100 -14.72 -32.50 -7.17
C GLY A 100 -13.21 -32.43 -6.90
N TYR A 101 -12.56 -33.56 -6.65
CA TYR A 101 -11.16 -33.62 -6.18
C TYR A 101 -10.12 -32.95 -7.09
N GLU A 102 -10.15 -33.17 -8.41
CA GLU A 102 -9.11 -32.66 -9.32
C GLU A 102 -9.24 -31.15 -9.60
N LEU A 103 -10.47 -30.67 -9.84
CA LEU A 103 -10.74 -29.25 -10.09
C LEU A 103 -10.49 -28.40 -8.83
N SER A 104 -10.79 -28.95 -7.65
CA SER A 104 -10.60 -28.26 -6.36
C SER A 104 -9.13 -27.94 -6.07
N ILE A 105 -8.20 -28.87 -6.36
CA ILE A 105 -6.76 -28.65 -6.16
C ILE A 105 -6.24 -27.52 -7.06
N TYR A 106 -6.62 -27.53 -8.34
CA TYR A 106 -6.22 -26.48 -9.29
C TYR A 106 -6.73 -25.10 -8.86
N VAL A 107 -8.01 -25.00 -8.50
CA VAL A 107 -8.62 -23.74 -8.05
C VAL A 107 -7.96 -23.25 -6.76
N THR A 108 -7.71 -24.14 -5.80
CA THR A 108 -7.03 -23.78 -4.54
C THR A 108 -5.62 -23.25 -4.78
N PHE A 109 -4.83 -23.93 -5.62
CA PHE A 109 -3.47 -23.47 -5.94
C PHE A 109 -3.49 -22.11 -6.65
N SER A 110 -4.40 -21.93 -7.63
CA SER A 110 -4.56 -20.67 -8.34
C SER A 110 -4.97 -19.53 -7.40
N LEU A 111 -5.91 -19.80 -6.48
CA LEU A 111 -6.34 -18.84 -5.46
C LEU A 111 -5.18 -18.41 -4.56
N MET A 112 -4.41 -19.36 -4.03
CA MET A 112 -3.25 -19.05 -3.19
C MET A 112 -2.20 -18.22 -3.95
N PHE A 113 -1.99 -18.50 -5.23
CA PHE A 113 -1.11 -17.71 -6.08
C PHE A 113 -1.62 -16.26 -6.24
N VAL A 114 -2.90 -16.07 -6.59
CA VAL A 114 -3.49 -14.73 -6.75
C VAL A 114 -3.51 -13.96 -5.42
N LEU A 115 -3.83 -14.62 -4.31
CA LEU A 115 -3.81 -14.02 -2.97
C LEU A 115 -2.40 -13.55 -2.59
N SER A 116 -1.38 -14.39 -2.76
CA SER A 116 -0.01 -14.03 -2.44
C SER A 116 0.49 -12.83 -3.27
N ARG A 117 0.18 -12.80 -4.56
CA ARG A 117 0.51 -11.68 -5.46
C ARG A 117 -0.20 -10.40 -5.05
N SER A 118 -1.50 -10.48 -4.77
CA SER A 118 -2.32 -9.34 -4.37
C SER A 118 -1.86 -8.76 -3.03
N LEU A 119 -1.55 -9.62 -2.06
CA LEU A 119 -0.99 -9.22 -0.77
C LEU A 119 0.40 -8.60 -0.93
N ALA A 120 1.26 -9.15 -1.78
CA ALA A 120 2.58 -8.58 -2.03
C ALA A 120 2.49 -7.15 -2.60
N VAL A 121 1.66 -6.93 -3.63
CA VAL A 121 1.41 -5.59 -4.19
C VAL A 121 0.82 -4.66 -3.12
N SER A 122 -0.18 -5.14 -2.40
CA SER A 122 -0.91 -4.30 -1.44
C SER A 122 -0.07 -3.91 -0.23
N LEU A 123 0.70 -4.84 0.34
CA LEU A 123 1.56 -4.59 1.48
C LEU A 123 2.75 -3.71 1.11
N THR A 124 3.34 -3.88 -0.09
CA THR A 124 4.43 -3.01 -0.54
C THR A 124 3.96 -1.59 -0.83
N ALA A 125 2.79 -1.42 -1.46
CA ALA A 125 2.16 -0.11 -1.64
C ALA A 125 1.80 0.55 -0.29
N ALA A 126 1.21 -0.21 0.64
CA ALA A 126 0.89 0.28 1.98
C ALA A 126 2.11 0.65 2.84
N GLN A 127 3.30 0.11 2.53
CA GLN A 127 4.53 0.51 3.19
C GLN A 127 4.92 1.96 2.90
N VAL A 128 4.51 2.53 1.76
CA VAL A 128 4.74 3.96 1.45
C VAL A 128 4.08 4.83 2.52
N HIS A 129 2.81 4.54 2.84
CA HIS A 129 2.08 5.23 3.90
C HIS A 129 2.65 4.98 5.29
N SER A 130 3.00 3.73 5.59
CA SER A 130 3.63 3.44 6.89
C SER A 130 4.94 4.19 7.05
N ALA A 131 5.76 4.28 6.00
CA ALA A 131 7.04 4.98 6.04
C ALA A 131 6.87 6.49 6.18
N SER A 132 5.82 7.12 5.66
CA SER A 132 5.64 8.57 5.81
C SER A 132 5.36 9.00 7.25
N LEU A 133 4.80 8.10 8.06
CA LEU A 133 4.43 8.35 9.46
C LEU A 133 5.56 8.08 10.48
N VAL A 134 6.62 7.35 10.08
CA VAL A 134 7.72 6.95 10.98
C VAL A 134 8.48 8.15 11.58
N ALA A 135 8.48 9.31 10.91
CA ALA A 135 9.12 10.51 11.44
C ALA A 135 8.41 11.13 12.65
N ALA A 136 7.09 10.91 12.82
CA ALA A 136 6.30 11.58 13.84
C ALA A 136 6.73 11.26 15.29
N PRO A 137 6.96 9.99 15.68
CA PRO A 137 7.45 9.66 17.02
C PRO A 137 8.75 10.38 17.40
N SER A 138 9.72 10.48 16.49
CA SER A 138 10.98 11.19 16.75
C SER A 138 10.79 12.70 16.94
N LEU A 139 9.78 13.30 16.30
CA LEU A 139 9.44 14.71 16.51
C LEU A 139 8.78 14.95 17.88
N TYR A 140 8.06 13.97 18.42
CA TYR A 140 7.50 14.05 19.79
C TYR A 140 8.56 13.93 20.89
N ASN A 141 9.69 13.28 20.61
CA ASN A 141 10.80 13.12 21.56
C ASN A 141 11.70 14.37 21.69
N VAL A 142 11.42 15.44 20.94
CA VAL A 142 12.23 16.66 20.98
C VAL A 142 12.09 17.35 22.35
N PRO A 143 13.19 17.66 23.06
CA PRO A 143 13.14 18.32 24.37
C PRO A 143 12.41 19.66 24.31
N SER A 144 11.64 20.01 25.36
CA SER A 144 10.86 21.25 25.43
C SER A 144 11.68 22.52 25.23
N SER A 145 12.98 22.50 25.57
CA SER A 145 13.90 23.62 25.34
C SER A 145 14.29 23.83 23.88
N SER A 146 14.15 22.81 23.04
CA SER A 146 14.44 22.84 21.60
C SER A 146 13.16 22.73 20.74
N TYR A 147 12.00 22.53 21.37
CA TYR A 147 10.71 22.44 20.70
C TYR A 147 10.28 23.83 20.21
N GLY A 148 10.29 24.01 18.89
CA GLY A 148 9.93 25.27 18.26
C GLY A 148 8.76 25.11 17.29
N THR A 149 8.30 26.24 16.74
CA THR A 149 7.20 26.30 15.77
C THR A 149 7.43 25.40 14.55
N GLU A 150 8.68 25.20 14.12
CA GLU A 150 8.98 24.32 12.99
C GLU A 150 8.74 22.84 13.28
N VAL A 151 9.01 22.37 14.50
CA VAL A 151 8.72 20.98 14.91
C VAL A 151 7.21 20.75 14.92
N GLN A 152 6.46 21.70 15.49
CA GLN A 152 5.00 21.66 15.49
C GLN A 152 4.43 21.65 14.06
N ARG A 153 4.87 22.57 13.20
CA ARG A 153 4.44 22.63 11.79
C ARG A 153 4.78 21.34 11.03
N PHE A 154 5.89 20.69 11.38
CA PHE A 154 6.26 19.41 10.78
C PHE A 154 5.32 18.29 11.25
N LEU A 155 5.02 18.21 12.54
CA LEU A 155 4.03 17.26 13.07
C LEU A 155 2.64 17.47 12.45
N GLU A 156 2.19 18.72 12.34
CA GLU A 156 0.95 19.08 11.66
C GLU A 156 0.96 18.65 10.19
N GLN A 157 2.10 18.80 9.50
CA GLN A 157 2.25 18.34 8.12
C GLN A 157 2.19 16.81 7.98
N ILE A 158 2.77 16.06 8.90
CA ILE A 158 2.76 14.58 8.84
C ILE A 158 1.35 14.03 9.08
N HIS A 159 0.60 14.61 10.01
CA HIS A 159 -0.74 14.13 10.36
C HIS A 159 -1.85 14.73 9.49
N GLY A 160 -1.68 15.98 9.04
CA GLY A 160 -2.68 16.70 8.25
C GLY A 160 -2.72 16.29 6.78
N ASP A 161 -1.75 15.51 6.30
CA ASP A 161 -1.59 15.18 4.89
C ASP A 161 -1.29 13.69 4.72
N THR A 162 -2.25 12.96 4.15
CA THR A 162 -2.12 11.51 3.91
C THR A 162 -1.21 11.25 2.72
N VAL A 163 0.03 10.88 3.01
CA VAL A 163 1.00 10.45 2.00
C VAL A 163 0.84 8.95 1.78
N ALA A 164 0.21 8.55 0.67
CA ALA A 164 0.01 7.15 0.29
C ALA A 164 -0.21 7.05 -1.23
N LEU A 165 -0.10 5.84 -1.77
CA LEU A 165 -0.57 5.55 -3.13
C LEU A 165 -2.10 5.39 -3.12
N THR A 166 -2.75 5.79 -4.21
CA THR A 166 -4.20 5.81 -4.36
C THR A 166 -4.66 5.01 -5.58
N GLY A 167 -5.87 4.48 -5.50
CA GLY A 167 -6.59 3.99 -6.67
C GLY A 167 -7.52 5.07 -7.18
N LEU A 168 -7.13 5.81 -8.23
CA LEU A 168 -7.91 6.93 -8.80
C LEU A 168 -8.40 7.96 -7.76
N ASN A 169 -7.67 8.18 -6.67
CA ASN A 169 -8.13 8.97 -5.50
C ASN A 169 -9.43 8.46 -4.83
N PHE A 170 -9.96 7.29 -5.19
CA PHE A 170 -11.13 6.69 -4.51
C PHE A 170 -10.76 6.10 -3.15
N PHE A 171 -9.56 5.54 -3.03
CA PHE A 171 -9.09 4.92 -1.80
C PHE A 171 -7.57 5.09 -1.66
N TYR A 172 -7.11 5.17 -0.42
CA TYR A 172 -5.69 5.18 -0.05
C TYR A 172 -5.23 3.78 0.30
N ILE A 173 -4.11 3.35 -0.26
CA ILE A 173 -3.55 2.03 0.05
C ILE A 173 -2.81 2.12 1.37
N THR A 174 -3.50 1.72 2.44
CA THR A 174 -2.98 1.59 3.80
C THR A 174 -3.09 0.15 4.28
N LYS A 175 -2.34 -0.20 5.33
CA LYS A 175 -2.45 -1.55 5.93
C LYS A 175 -3.86 -1.81 6.47
N GLU A 176 -4.53 -0.75 6.91
CA GLU A 176 -5.92 -0.78 7.39
C GLU A 176 -6.90 -1.12 6.26
N LEU A 177 -6.76 -0.48 5.08
CA LEU A 177 -7.58 -0.82 3.92
C LEU A 177 -7.38 -2.28 3.53
N VAL A 178 -6.13 -2.75 3.46
CA VAL A 178 -5.83 -4.14 3.11
C VAL A 178 -6.49 -5.11 4.09
N LEU A 179 -6.37 -4.85 5.39
CA LEU A 179 -6.99 -5.68 6.42
C LEU A 179 -8.53 -5.64 6.34
N SER A 180 -9.10 -4.46 6.07
CA SER A 180 -10.54 -4.28 5.92
C SER A 180 -11.09 -5.08 4.73
N VAL A 181 -10.45 -4.99 3.56
CA VAL A 181 -10.87 -5.74 2.36
C VAL A 181 -10.79 -7.24 2.58
N VAL A 182 -9.70 -7.74 3.20
CA VAL A 182 -9.57 -9.15 3.56
C VAL A 182 -10.69 -9.58 4.51
N GLY A 183 -10.97 -8.77 5.54
CA GLY A 183 -12.05 -9.01 6.48
C GLY A 183 -13.41 -9.08 5.79
N THR A 184 -13.72 -8.13 4.91
CA THR A 184 -14.98 -8.11 4.15
C THR A 184 -15.15 -9.33 3.27
N ILE A 185 -14.09 -9.77 2.57
CA ILE A 185 -14.14 -11.00 1.76
C ILE A 185 -14.45 -12.20 2.66
N VAL A 186 -13.72 -12.37 3.76
CA VAL A 186 -13.94 -13.50 4.69
C VAL A 186 -15.35 -13.47 5.27
N THR A 187 -15.85 -12.30 5.68
CA THR A 187 -17.22 -12.16 6.19
C THR A 187 -18.26 -12.53 5.14
N TYR A 188 -18.11 -12.06 3.90
CA TYR A 188 -19.02 -12.38 2.81
C TYR A 188 -19.07 -13.88 2.52
N GLU A 189 -17.91 -14.54 2.46
CA GLU A 189 -17.84 -15.98 2.22
C GLU A 189 -18.43 -16.80 3.38
N LEU A 190 -18.20 -16.39 4.64
CA LEU A 190 -18.82 -17.03 5.80
C LEU A 190 -20.35 -16.94 5.77
N VAL A 191 -20.87 -15.78 5.38
CA VAL A 191 -22.32 -15.57 5.23
C VAL A 191 -22.88 -16.43 4.10
N LEU A 192 -22.21 -16.50 2.95
CA LEU A 192 -22.61 -17.38 1.85
C LEU A 192 -22.63 -18.85 2.25
N LEU A 193 -21.63 -19.31 3.02
CA LEU A 193 -21.58 -20.66 3.55
C LEU A 193 -22.77 -20.99 4.46
N GLN A 194 -23.20 -20.02 5.28
CA GLN A 194 -24.37 -20.18 6.15
C GLN A 194 -25.69 -20.29 5.37
N PHE A 195 -25.83 -19.55 4.26
CA PHE A 195 -27.05 -19.59 3.43
C PHE A 195 -27.08 -20.74 2.41
N ASN A 196 -25.94 -21.37 2.14
CA ASN A 196 -25.83 -22.51 1.25
C ASN A 196 -25.89 -23.87 1.98
N GLN A 197 -26.22 -23.84 3.29
CA GLN A 197 -26.72 -24.98 4.06
C GLN A 197 -28.25 -24.97 4.08
#